data_AF-A0A9N8E6U8-F1
#
_entry.id   AF-A0A9N8E6U8-F1
#
_cell.length_a   1.000
_cell.length_b   1.000
_cell.length_c   1.000
_cell.angle_alpha   90.00
_cell.angle_beta   90.00
_cell.angle_gamma   90.00
#
_symmetry.space_group_name_H-M   'P 1'
#
loop_
_entity.id
_entity.type
_entity.pdbx_description
1 polymer ?
#
loop_
_entity_poly.entity_id
_entity_poly.type
_entity_poly.pdbx_seq_one_letter_code
_entity_poly.pdbx_strand_id
1 'polypeptide(L)'
;MKTTSLLLLTALLSGGAVMAQTQPPQAATSTASAFQVGDEICVEGYVMDFFCIERGTLLDNPRVMTLEEPERHSVHCLVDIRPCFNSPFEVLYQLPDSQITSNLRYARGWRLDDASKEQTIALARSVGRPNADQRCTSCTGEGSLDEGFHAGIVATVVEVAADSPAVISIQQIQHTMQGDGYCQGLGLVAAAPGAVIVDSGSNFDQVARLHGALMLIGWGWLLPSGVIVAKFFKHRPDGLWFQIHRACQIIGLLCTILGFAIGVNNFDAFGAKGEISYTHAVLGTTTMVLGMFQPLNAFIRPHKNEEGEAPSALRTVWELVHKGCGYSAIVLAVATIGIGTTLLPTENDQRAYQMAYGIGGGILLLGLLGYTLFDKSNYQEVSQTNKDATENADNHA
;
A
#
# COMPACT_ATOMS: atom_id res chain seq x y z
N MET A 1 34.98 14.81 45.08
CA MET A 1 35.38 15.89 44.14
C MET A 1 35.00 15.46 42.73
N LYS A 2 34.34 16.36 42.00
CA LYS A 2 33.86 16.28 40.59
C LYS A 2 32.56 15.46 40.44
N THR A 3 31.34 16.01 40.33
CA THR A 3 30.71 16.77 39.20
C THR A 3 31.05 16.14 37.84
N THR A 4 30.13 15.72 36.95
CA THR A 4 29.08 16.51 36.26
C THR A 4 28.18 15.59 35.38
N SER A 5 26.93 16.04 35.11
CA SER A 5 26.06 15.75 33.94
C SER A 5 25.56 14.31 33.70
N LEU A 6 24.27 13.95 33.64
CA LEU A 6 22.99 14.57 33.23
C LEU A 6 23.01 15.29 31.86
N LEU A 7 22.18 14.76 30.96
CA LEU A 7 21.92 15.09 29.53
C LEU A 7 22.77 14.33 28.51
N LEU A 8 22.23 13.20 28.02
CA LEU A 8 22.44 12.71 26.66
C LEU A 8 21.16 12.03 26.15
N LEU A 9 20.14 12.86 25.97
CA LEU A 9 18.99 12.63 25.12
C LEU A 9 18.96 13.84 24.18
N THR A 10 18.74 13.63 22.88
CA THR A 10 18.78 14.58 21.75
C THR A 10 20.16 14.88 21.14
N ALA A 11 20.54 14.12 20.11
CA ALA A 11 21.28 14.60 18.93
C ALA A 11 21.52 13.43 17.95
N LEU A 12 20.59 13.20 17.00
CA LEU A 12 20.81 12.45 15.76
C LEU A 12 19.66 12.77 14.77
N LEU A 13 19.48 14.06 14.50
CA LEU A 13 18.60 14.61 13.45
C LEU A 13 19.22 15.92 12.97
N SER A 14 20.30 15.83 12.19
CA SER A 14 20.81 16.95 11.40
C SER A 14 21.68 16.42 10.26
N GLY A 15 21.06 15.70 9.32
CA GLY A 15 21.59 15.60 7.97
C GLY A 15 21.41 16.96 7.31
N GLY A 16 22.51 17.68 7.11
CA GLY A 16 22.50 18.97 6.44
C GLY A 16 22.01 18.81 5.00
N ALA A 17 20.79 19.26 4.74
CA ALA A 17 20.32 19.53 3.40
C ALA A 17 21.05 20.79 2.91
N VAL A 18 21.87 20.64 1.87
CA VAL A 18 22.37 21.76 1.08
C VAL A 18 21.16 22.45 0.46
N MET A 19 20.83 23.65 0.96
CA MET A 19 19.82 24.49 0.33
C MET A 19 20.33 24.97 -1.02
N ALA A 20 19.93 24.28 -2.09
CA ALA A 20 19.91 24.89 -3.41
C ALA A 20 18.85 25.99 -3.38
N GLN A 21 19.29 27.25 -3.44
CA GLN A 21 18.42 28.40 -3.70
C GLN A 21 17.83 28.25 -5.10
N THR A 22 16.66 27.62 -5.20
CA THR A 22 15.82 27.75 -6.37
C THR A 22 15.09 29.09 -6.25
N GLN A 23 15.41 30.01 -7.16
CA GLN A 23 14.60 31.21 -7.35
C GLN A 23 13.14 30.79 -7.57
N PRO A 24 12.15 31.46 -6.96
CA PRO A 24 10.76 31.19 -7.28
C PRO A 24 10.55 31.42 -8.78
N PRO A 25 9.87 30.50 -9.49
CA PRO A 25 9.51 30.75 -10.87
C PRO A 25 8.69 32.05 -10.89
N GLN A 26 9.14 33.02 -11.68
CA GLN A 26 8.40 34.24 -11.90
C GLN A 26 7.04 33.83 -12.46
N ALA A 27 5.99 34.11 -11.68
CA ALA A 27 4.62 33.95 -12.10
C ALA A 27 4.41 34.78 -13.36
N ALA A 28 4.39 34.10 -14.51
CA ALA A 28 3.72 34.62 -15.68
C ALA A 28 2.22 34.56 -15.37
N THR A 29 1.71 35.63 -14.76
CA THR A 29 0.28 35.90 -14.69
C THR A 29 -0.26 36.04 -16.11
N SER A 30 -0.71 34.94 -16.71
CA SER A 30 -1.72 34.99 -17.76
C SER A 30 -3.08 34.99 -17.06
N THR A 31 -3.78 36.12 -17.17
CA THR A 31 -5.14 36.28 -16.68
C THR A 31 -6.10 35.51 -17.60
N ALA A 32 -6.15 34.19 -17.47
CA ALA A 32 -7.40 33.48 -17.72
C ALA A 32 -8.38 33.95 -16.63
N SER A 33 -9.53 34.49 -17.02
CA SER A 33 -10.59 34.82 -16.07
C SER A 33 -10.90 33.58 -15.24
N ALA A 34 -10.72 33.67 -13.92
CA ALA A 34 -11.04 32.56 -13.02
C ALA A 34 -12.53 32.23 -13.16
N PHE A 35 -12.85 31.03 -13.63
CA PHE A 35 -14.22 30.55 -13.74
C PHE A 35 -14.96 30.70 -12.41
N GLN A 36 -16.25 31.01 -12.50
CA GLN A 36 -17.15 31.10 -11.37
C GLN A 36 -18.15 29.94 -11.41
N VAL A 37 -18.69 29.60 -10.24
CA VAL A 37 -19.81 28.66 -10.15
C VAL A 37 -20.99 29.19 -10.96
N GLY A 38 -21.52 28.36 -11.86
CA GLY A 38 -22.59 28.71 -12.78
C GLY A 38 -22.14 29.04 -14.21
N ASP A 39 -20.84 29.19 -14.46
CA ASP A 39 -20.34 29.41 -15.82
C ASP A 39 -20.61 28.20 -16.73
N GLU A 40 -21.11 28.45 -17.93
CA GLU A 40 -21.26 27.44 -18.98
C GLU A 40 -19.98 27.37 -19.82
N ILE A 41 -19.45 26.17 -19.98
CA ILE A 41 -18.20 25.92 -20.67
C ILE A 41 -18.33 24.74 -21.64
N CYS A 42 -17.44 24.71 -22.62
CA CYS A 42 -17.21 23.53 -23.45
C CYS A 42 -15.79 23.02 -23.22
N VAL A 43 -15.63 21.73 -23.01
CA VAL A 43 -14.34 21.08 -22.77
C VAL A 43 -14.18 19.88 -23.70
N GLU A 44 -12.94 19.58 -24.07
CA GLU A 44 -12.61 18.44 -24.93
C GLU A 44 -11.30 17.84 -24.44
N GLY A 45 -11.26 16.51 -24.31
CA GLY A 45 -10.05 15.82 -23.85
C GLY A 45 -10.27 14.34 -23.53
N TYR A 46 -9.17 13.67 -23.18
CA TYR A 46 -9.20 12.30 -22.68
C TYR A 46 -9.82 12.27 -21.28
N VAL A 47 -10.75 11.33 -21.08
CA VAL A 47 -11.33 11.07 -19.77
C VAL A 47 -10.50 10.00 -19.07
N MET A 48 -10.10 10.29 -17.83
CA MET A 48 -9.29 9.38 -17.02
C MET A 48 -9.81 9.31 -15.60
N ASP A 49 -9.72 8.13 -14.99
CA ASP A 49 -10.01 7.96 -13.57
C ASP A 49 -8.87 8.52 -12.71
N PHE A 50 -9.25 9.10 -11.57
CA PHE A 50 -8.29 9.74 -10.68
C PHE A 50 -7.36 8.72 -10.01
N PHE A 51 -7.75 7.45 -9.89
CA PHE A 51 -6.88 6.41 -9.37
C PHE A 51 -5.65 6.18 -10.27
N CYS A 52 -5.83 6.07 -11.59
CA CYS A 52 -4.73 6.02 -12.55
C CYS A 52 -3.89 7.30 -12.50
N ILE A 53 -4.52 8.48 -12.43
CA ILE A 53 -3.81 9.77 -12.28
C ILE A 53 -2.95 9.77 -11.01
N GLU A 54 -3.47 9.33 -9.87
CA GLU A 54 -2.78 9.27 -8.57
C GLU A 54 -1.68 8.19 -8.54
N ARG A 55 -1.82 7.15 -9.36
CA ARG A 55 -0.77 6.16 -9.55
C ARG A 55 0.37 6.67 -10.43
N GLY A 56 0.14 7.68 -11.25
CA GLY A 56 1.09 8.20 -12.23
C GLY A 56 1.22 7.35 -13.49
N THR A 57 0.88 6.06 -13.42
CA THR A 57 0.89 5.11 -14.54
C THR A 57 -0.45 4.41 -14.71
N LEU A 58 -0.75 3.95 -15.93
CA LEU A 58 -2.00 3.24 -16.23
C LEU A 58 -2.02 1.87 -15.53
N LEU A 59 -3.12 1.54 -14.85
CA LEU A 59 -3.22 0.33 -14.02
C LEU A 59 -2.99 -0.96 -14.83
N ASP A 60 -3.55 -1.04 -16.03
CA ASP A 60 -3.41 -2.14 -16.98
C ASP A 60 -2.08 -2.12 -17.75
N ASN A 61 -1.46 -0.94 -17.90
CA ASN A 61 -0.15 -0.78 -18.52
C ASN A 61 0.78 0.12 -17.68
N PRO A 62 1.46 -0.45 -16.66
CA PRO A 62 2.33 0.27 -15.73
C PRO A 62 3.54 0.98 -16.35
N ARG A 63 3.79 0.79 -17.67
CA ARG A 63 4.91 1.44 -18.37
C ARG A 63 4.52 2.79 -18.96
N VAL A 64 3.23 3.06 -19.07
CA VAL A 64 2.70 4.28 -19.67
C VAL A 64 2.35 5.29 -18.58
N MET A 65 2.87 6.51 -18.74
CA MET A 65 2.59 7.62 -17.84
C MET A 65 1.25 8.27 -18.22
N THR A 66 0.42 8.50 -17.21
CA THR A 66 -0.98 8.94 -17.37
C THR A 66 -1.14 10.30 -18.04
N LEU A 67 -0.26 11.26 -17.74
CA LEU A 67 -0.24 12.60 -18.34
C LEU A 67 0.67 12.72 -19.58
N GLU A 68 1.21 11.60 -20.06
CA GLU A 68 2.03 11.53 -21.27
C GLU A 68 1.23 10.92 -22.43
N GLU A 69 0.74 9.69 -22.28
CA GLU A 69 0.02 8.95 -23.33
C GLU A 69 -1.36 8.46 -22.85
N PRO A 70 -2.29 9.38 -22.49
CA PRO A 70 -3.63 9.01 -22.03
C PRO A 70 -4.45 8.22 -23.05
N GLU A 71 -4.12 8.29 -24.34
CA GLU A 71 -4.72 7.49 -25.42
C GLU A 71 -4.53 5.98 -25.24
N ARG A 72 -3.57 5.56 -24.40
CA ARG A 72 -3.30 4.16 -24.10
C ARG A 72 -4.12 3.62 -22.92
N HIS A 73 -4.95 4.47 -22.29
CA HIS A 73 -5.81 4.09 -21.19
C HIS A 73 -7.00 3.28 -21.67
N SER A 74 -7.11 2.01 -21.26
CA SER A 74 -8.18 1.15 -21.74
C SER A 74 -9.55 1.54 -21.20
N VAL A 75 -10.58 1.26 -22.01
CA VAL A 75 -11.97 1.36 -21.56
C VAL A 75 -12.22 0.40 -20.38
N HIS A 76 -11.52 -0.75 -20.33
CA HIS A 76 -11.56 -1.69 -19.22
C HIS A 76 -11.36 -1.02 -17.86
N CYS A 77 -10.28 -0.23 -17.75
CA CYS A 77 -9.95 0.48 -16.53
C CYS A 77 -11.06 1.46 -16.16
N LEU A 78 -11.63 2.19 -17.14
CA LEU A 78 -12.69 3.16 -16.88
C LEU A 78 -14.02 2.54 -16.41
N VAL A 79 -14.37 1.31 -16.81
CA VAL A 79 -15.76 0.82 -16.62
C VAL A 79 -15.90 -0.51 -15.89
N ASP A 80 -14.83 -1.30 -15.81
CA ASP A 80 -14.86 -2.64 -15.19
C ASP A 80 -13.96 -2.73 -13.95
N ILE A 81 -12.90 -1.93 -13.87
CA ILE A 81 -11.95 -1.99 -12.76
C ILE A 81 -12.40 -1.09 -11.61
N ARG A 82 -12.81 -1.72 -10.50
CA ARG A 82 -13.41 -1.04 -9.34
C ARG A 82 -12.58 0.12 -8.78
N PRO A 83 -11.27 -0.03 -8.49
CA PRO A 83 -10.47 1.10 -8.01
C PRO A 83 -10.51 2.32 -8.95
N CYS A 84 -10.53 2.07 -10.26
CA CYS A 84 -10.59 3.10 -11.28
C CYS A 84 -11.99 3.76 -11.32
N PHE A 85 -13.06 3.00 -11.60
CA PHE A 85 -14.39 3.61 -11.77
C PHE A 85 -15.03 4.14 -10.47
N ASN A 86 -14.59 3.67 -9.30
CA ASN A 86 -15.01 4.23 -8.01
C ASN A 86 -14.31 5.56 -7.69
N SER A 87 -13.16 5.84 -8.30
CA SER A 87 -12.47 7.11 -8.13
C SER A 87 -13.14 8.24 -8.94
N PRO A 88 -12.91 9.52 -8.60
CA PRO A 88 -13.38 10.64 -9.42
C PRO A 88 -12.88 10.56 -10.87
N PHE A 89 -13.63 11.09 -11.82
CA PHE A 89 -13.21 11.16 -13.22
C PHE A 89 -12.76 12.58 -13.57
N GLU A 90 -11.72 12.68 -14.39
CA GLU A 90 -11.20 13.95 -14.85
C GLU A 90 -11.06 13.97 -16.37
N VAL A 91 -11.36 15.12 -16.96
CA VAL A 91 -11.11 15.43 -18.36
C VAL A 91 -9.75 16.11 -18.43
N LEU A 92 -8.79 15.46 -19.08
CA LEU A 92 -7.43 15.96 -19.22
C LEU A 92 -7.39 17.11 -20.22
N TYR A 93 -6.59 18.13 -19.89
CA TYR A 93 -6.32 19.28 -20.74
C TYR A 93 -5.01 19.09 -21.48
N GLN A 94 -5.02 19.18 -22.81
CA GLN A 94 -3.79 19.14 -23.60
C GLN A 94 -3.01 20.44 -23.38
N LEU A 95 -1.75 20.30 -22.95
CA LEU A 95 -0.89 21.46 -22.74
C LEU A 95 -0.57 22.15 -24.09
N PRO A 96 -0.43 23.49 -24.10
CA PRO A 96 0.08 24.18 -25.28
C PRO A 96 1.50 23.71 -25.60
N ASP A 97 1.91 23.76 -26.87
CA ASP A 97 3.22 23.28 -27.35
C ASP A 97 4.42 23.83 -26.55
N SER A 98 4.29 25.04 -25.99
CA SER A 98 5.33 25.66 -25.16
C SER A 98 5.52 25.03 -23.78
N GLN A 99 4.57 24.24 -23.30
CA GLN A 99 4.57 23.58 -21.99
C GLN A 99 4.72 22.06 -22.09
N ILE A 100 4.63 21.49 -23.30
CA ILE A 100 4.85 20.06 -23.52
C ILE A 100 6.33 19.72 -23.31
N THR A 101 6.59 18.65 -22.56
CA THR A 101 7.92 18.06 -22.40
C THR A 101 7.93 16.61 -22.90
N SER A 102 9.08 15.92 -22.82
CA SER A 102 9.15 14.51 -23.22
C SER A 102 8.22 13.61 -22.39
N ASN A 103 7.94 13.98 -21.13
CA ASN A 103 7.23 13.11 -20.18
C ASN A 103 5.91 13.75 -19.69
N LEU A 104 5.46 14.84 -20.33
CA LEU A 104 4.28 15.58 -19.91
C LEU A 104 3.66 16.27 -21.12
N ARG A 105 2.46 15.82 -21.49
CA ARG A 105 1.69 16.35 -22.62
C ARG A 105 0.32 16.89 -22.19
N TYR A 106 -0.18 16.38 -21.06
CA TYR A 106 -1.49 16.71 -20.53
C TYR A 106 -1.38 17.23 -19.09
N ALA A 107 -2.35 18.03 -18.70
CA ALA A 107 -2.60 18.43 -17.34
C ALA A 107 -3.99 17.93 -16.92
N ARG A 108 -4.23 17.88 -15.61
CA ARG A 108 -5.56 17.65 -15.06
C ARG A 108 -6.40 18.89 -15.33
N GLY A 109 -7.46 18.73 -16.13
CA GLY A 109 -8.28 19.85 -16.59
C GLY A 109 -9.50 20.08 -15.69
N TRP A 110 -10.44 19.15 -15.73
CA TRP A 110 -11.75 19.31 -15.10
C TRP A 110 -12.16 18.04 -14.39
N ARG A 111 -12.74 18.14 -13.19
CA ARG A 111 -13.30 17.00 -12.46
C ARG A 111 -14.78 16.89 -12.70
N LEU A 112 -15.28 15.67 -12.88
CA LEU A 112 -16.71 15.41 -13.03
C LEU A 112 -17.37 15.27 -11.65
N ASP A 113 -18.56 15.83 -11.47
CA ASP A 113 -19.40 15.47 -10.33
C ASP A 113 -19.88 14.01 -10.42
N ASP A 114 -20.43 13.47 -9.33
CA ASP A 114 -20.82 12.05 -9.27
C ASP A 114 -21.87 11.68 -10.33
N ALA A 115 -22.84 12.55 -10.61
CA ALA A 115 -23.87 12.29 -11.62
C ALA A 115 -23.28 12.26 -13.04
N SER A 116 -22.38 13.19 -13.33
CA SER A 116 -21.65 13.32 -14.59
C SER A 116 -20.67 12.18 -14.82
N LYS A 117 -20.01 11.71 -13.75
CA LYS A 117 -19.18 10.49 -13.78
C LYS A 117 -20.02 9.28 -14.20
N GLU A 118 -21.19 9.05 -13.60
CA GLU A 118 -22.06 7.94 -13.99
C GLU A 118 -22.54 8.04 -15.45
N GLN A 119 -22.89 9.24 -15.92
CA GLN A 119 -23.21 9.50 -17.34
C GLN A 119 -22.02 9.16 -18.26
N THR A 120 -20.82 9.49 -17.83
CA THR A 120 -19.58 9.28 -18.59
C THR A 120 -19.21 7.79 -18.66
N ILE A 121 -19.37 7.06 -17.57
CA ILE A 121 -19.23 5.58 -17.52
C ILE A 121 -20.26 4.93 -18.45
N ALA A 122 -21.51 5.39 -18.44
CA ALA A 122 -22.55 4.87 -19.33
C ALA A 122 -22.21 5.10 -20.81
N LEU A 123 -21.69 6.29 -21.16
CA LEU A 123 -21.22 6.57 -22.52
C LEU A 123 -20.04 5.66 -22.89
N ALA A 124 -19.02 5.56 -22.03
CA ALA A 124 -17.86 4.70 -22.26
C ALA A 124 -18.25 3.23 -22.51
N ARG A 125 -19.21 2.69 -21.74
CA ARG A 125 -19.77 1.34 -21.95
C ARG A 125 -20.52 1.18 -23.28
N SER A 126 -21.13 2.26 -23.77
CA SER A 126 -21.89 2.23 -25.03
C SER A 126 -20.99 2.27 -26.27
N VAL A 127 -19.87 3.00 -26.20
CA VAL A 127 -18.92 3.15 -27.32
C VAL A 127 -17.74 2.16 -27.25
N GLY A 128 -17.52 1.55 -26.09
CA GLY A 128 -16.51 0.53 -25.87
C GLY A 128 -16.83 -0.78 -26.59
N ARG A 129 -15.80 -1.51 -27.00
CA ARG A 129 -15.94 -2.79 -27.70
C ARG A 129 -16.41 -3.89 -26.73
N PRO A 130 -17.59 -4.48 -26.91
CA PRO A 130 -18.09 -5.51 -26.00
C PRO A 130 -17.23 -6.78 -26.06
N ASN A 131 -16.84 -7.28 -24.88
CA ASN A 131 -16.23 -8.60 -24.70
C ASN A 131 -15.00 -8.91 -25.58
N ALA A 132 -14.30 -7.90 -26.10
CA ALA A 132 -13.02 -8.11 -26.76
C ALA A 132 -11.99 -8.59 -25.73
N ASP A 133 -11.59 -9.86 -25.82
CA ASP A 133 -10.58 -10.48 -24.95
C ASP A 133 -10.82 -10.28 -23.44
N GLN A 134 -12.10 -10.23 -23.00
CA GLN A 134 -12.52 -9.92 -21.62
C GLN A 134 -12.13 -8.52 -21.09
N ARG A 135 -11.78 -7.58 -21.98
CA ARG A 135 -11.38 -6.22 -21.62
C ARG A 135 -12.54 -5.24 -21.44
N CYS A 136 -13.75 -5.51 -21.93
CA CYS A 136 -14.91 -4.71 -21.52
C CYS A 136 -16.14 -5.59 -21.33
N THR A 137 -16.28 -6.10 -20.11
CA THR A 137 -17.37 -7.00 -19.70
C THR A 137 -18.66 -6.26 -19.42
N SER A 138 -18.61 -4.99 -19.03
CA SER A 138 -19.78 -4.13 -18.82
C SER A 138 -20.19 -3.29 -20.03
N CYS A 139 -19.47 -3.39 -21.17
CA CYS A 139 -19.86 -2.74 -22.42
C CYS A 139 -21.04 -3.49 -23.07
N THR A 140 -22.08 -2.75 -23.46
CA THR A 140 -23.35 -3.33 -23.95
C THR A 140 -23.82 -2.78 -25.31
N GLY A 141 -22.92 -2.17 -26.09
CA GLY A 141 -23.24 -1.55 -27.40
C GLY A 141 -22.66 -2.27 -28.62
N GLU A 142 -22.62 -1.58 -29.77
CA GLU A 142 -21.87 -2.00 -30.98
C GLU A 142 -20.57 -1.21 -31.13
N GLY A 143 -20.10 -0.63 -30.03
CA GLY A 143 -18.88 0.17 -29.97
C GLY A 143 -17.63 -0.58 -30.43
N SER A 144 -16.59 0.16 -30.77
CA SER A 144 -15.32 -0.38 -31.23
C SER A 144 -14.10 0.15 -30.46
N LEU A 145 -14.32 1.02 -29.47
CA LEU A 145 -13.27 1.65 -28.68
C LEU A 145 -12.66 0.67 -27.68
N ASP A 146 -11.34 0.52 -27.73
CA ASP A 146 -10.58 -0.31 -26.78
C ASP A 146 -9.81 0.53 -25.75
N GLU A 147 -9.24 1.65 -26.18
CA GLU A 147 -8.37 2.56 -25.42
C GLU A 147 -8.55 4.01 -25.87
N GLY A 148 -8.19 4.95 -25.01
CA GLY A 148 -8.15 6.38 -25.33
C GLY A 148 -9.53 7.02 -25.41
N PHE A 149 -10.37 6.80 -24.39
CA PHE A 149 -11.69 7.42 -24.35
C PHE A 149 -11.58 8.94 -24.26
N HIS A 150 -11.96 9.59 -25.35
CA HIS A 150 -11.91 11.03 -25.52
C HIS A 150 -13.34 11.56 -25.72
N ALA A 151 -13.62 12.71 -25.11
CA ALA A 151 -14.98 13.23 -25.07
C ALA A 151 -15.00 14.75 -25.25
N GLY A 152 -16.00 15.20 -26.01
CA GLY A 152 -16.45 16.59 -26.05
C GLY A 152 -17.64 16.79 -25.12
N ILE A 153 -17.56 17.82 -24.27
CA ILE A 153 -18.50 18.03 -23.17
C ILE A 153 -18.93 19.50 -23.13
N VAL A 154 -20.24 19.73 -23.02
CA VAL A 154 -20.80 21.02 -22.57
C VAL A 154 -21.23 20.85 -21.13
N ALA A 155 -20.81 21.75 -20.25
CA ALA A 155 -21.00 21.62 -18.81
C ALA A 155 -21.16 22.97 -18.11
N THR A 156 -21.66 22.91 -16.88
CA THR A 156 -21.70 24.04 -15.95
C THR A 156 -20.65 23.84 -14.85
N VAL A 157 -19.89 24.87 -14.51
CA VAL A 157 -18.96 24.84 -13.38
C VAL A 157 -19.75 24.83 -12.07
N VAL A 158 -19.54 23.82 -11.23
CA VAL A 158 -20.27 23.67 -9.95
C VAL A 158 -19.39 23.92 -8.73
N GLU A 159 -18.08 23.72 -8.84
CA GLU A 159 -17.12 24.01 -7.78
C GLU A 159 -15.81 24.52 -8.37
N VAL A 160 -15.20 25.50 -7.71
CA VAL A 160 -13.88 26.04 -8.07
C VAL A 160 -12.92 25.78 -6.93
N ALA A 161 -11.74 25.25 -7.24
CA ALA A 161 -10.70 24.95 -6.27
C ALA A 161 -9.36 25.55 -6.71
N ALA A 162 -8.51 25.87 -5.72
CA ALA A 162 -7.19 26.46 -5.98
C ALA A 162 -6.13 25.42 -6.36
N ASP A 163 -6.16 24.26 -5.70
CA ASP A 163 -5.13 23.20 -5.79
C ASP A 163 -5.67 21.89 -6.40
N SER A 164 -6.90 21.90 -6.92
CA SER A 164 -7.50 20.76 -7.64
C SER A 164 -8.31 21.24 -8.85
N PRO A 165 -8.56 20.37 -9.84
CA PRO A 165 -9.41 20.72 -10.97
C PRO A 165 -10.78 21.21 -10.50
N ALA A 166 -11.31 22.23 -11.17
CA ALA A 166 -12.69 22.67 -10.96
C ALA A 166 -13.67 21.54 -11.29
N VAL A 167 -14.76 21.46 -10.54
CA VAL A 167 -15.78 20.41 -10.73
C VAL A 167 -16.85 20.93 -11.69
N ILE A 168 -17.24 20.09 -12.64
CA ILE A 168 -18.21 20.39 -13.69
C ILE A 168 -19.36 19.39 -13.71
N SER A 169 -20.56 19.90 -13.99
CA SER A 169 -21.78 19.12 -14.22
C SER A 169 -22.08 19.07 -15.70
N ILE A 170 -22.10 17.87 -16.29
CA ILE A 170 -22.33 17.63 -17.71
C ILE A 170 -23.78 17.99 -18.08
N GLN A 171 -23.93 18.81 -19.12
CA GLN A 171 -25.19 19.06 -19.80
C GLN A 171 -25.31 18.20 -21.07
N GLN A 172 -24.21 18.07 -21.82
CA GLN A 172 -24.10 17.24 -23.02
C GLN A 172 -22.71 16.62 -23.08
N ILE A 173 -22.64 15.33 -23.39
CA ILE A 173 -21.38 14.60 -23.61
C ILE A 173 -21.48 13.77 -24.89
N GLN A 174 -20.41 13.77 -25.67
CA GLN A 174 -20.27 12.96 -26.87
C GLN A 174 -18.86 12.36 -26.93
N HIS A 175 -18.75 11.10 -27.35
CA HIS A 175 -17.46 10.51 -27.68
C HIS A 175 -16.89 11.15 -28.94
N THR A 176 -15.65 11.62 -28.88
CA THR A 176 -14.94 12.29 -29.97
C THR A 176 -13.54 11.71 -30.12
N MET A 177 -12.91 11.96 -31.25
CA MET A 177 -11.50 11.69 -31.46
C MET A 177 -10.69 12.97 -31.22
N GLN A 178 -9.41 12.81 -30.85
CA GLN A 178 -8.52 13.95 -30.71
C GLN A 178 -8.45 14.74 -32.03
N GLY A 179 -8.78 16.03 -31.97
CA GLY A 179 -8.79 16.93 -33.12
C GLY A 179 -10.12 17.04 -33.87
N ASP A 180 -11.19 16.37 -33.42
CA ASP A 180 -12.53 16.52 -33.99
C ASP A 180 -13.06 17.96 -33.84
N GLY A 181 -12.59 18.70 -32.82
CA GLY A 181 -12.95 20.09 -32.61
C GLY A 181 -14.41 20.25 -32.20
N TYR A 182 -14.88 19.39 -31.28
CA TYR A 182 -16.28 19.35 -30.85
C TYR A 182 -16.81 20.72 -30.41
N CYS A 183 -16.07 21.43 -29.57
CA CYS A 183 -16.45 22.77 -29.12
C CYS A 183 -16.54 23.77 -30.28
N GLN A 184 -15.58 23.73 -31.21
CA GLN A 184 -15.59 24.58 -32.39
C GLN A 184 -16.79 24.29 -33.30
N GLY A 185 -17.16 23.01 -33.43
CA GLY A 185 -18.36 22.58 -34.16
C GLY A 185 -19.67 23.16 -33.59
N LEU A 186 -19.68 23.48 -32.29
CA LEU A 186 -20.79 24.17 -31.61
C LEU A 186 -20.65 25.70 -31.63
N GLY A 187 -19.60 26.25 -32.24
CA GLY A 187 -19.29 27.68 -32.19
C GLY A 187 -18.77 28.16 -30.82
N LEU A 188 -18.32 27.24 -29.97
CA LEU A 188 -17.76 27.50 -28.64
C LEU A 188 -16.23 27.40 -28.67
N VAL A 189 -15.58 28.05 -27.70
CA VAL A 189 -14.14 27.90 -27.47
C VAL A 189 -13.93 26.88 -26.37
N ALA A 190 -13.04 25.90 -26.59
CA ALA A 190 -12.68 24.93 -25.56
C ALA A 190 -12.05 25.65 -24.35
N ALA A 191 -12.60 25.41 -23.16
CA ALA A 191 -12.19 26.06 -21.94
C ALA A 191 -10.89 25.44 -21.41
N ALA A 192 -9.84 26.27 -21.33
CA ALA A 192 -8.63 25.92 -20.58
C ALA A 192 -8.91 26.00 -19.07
N PRO A 193 -8.36 25.09 -18.26
CA PRO A 193 -8.57 25.12 -16.81
C PRO A 193 -7.93 26.37 -16.19
N GLY A 194 -8.53 26.87 -15.10
CA GLY A 194 -8.01 28.04 -14.38
C GLY A 194 -6.65 27.81 -13.72
N ALA A 195 -6.33 26.56 -13.39
CA ALA A 195 -5.03 26.13 -12.88
C ALA A 195 -4.51 24.95 -13.72
N VAL A 196 -3.24 25.03 -14.14
CA VAL A 196 -2.56 23.93 -14.84
C VAL A 196 -1.98 23.00 -13.77
N ILE A 197 -2.65 21.87 -13.53
CA ILE A 197 -2.27 20.90 -12.51
C ILE A 197 -1.63 19.70 -13.19
N VAL A 198 -0.34 19.50 -12.94
CA VAL A 198 0.48 18.46 -13.59
C VAL A 198 0.94 17.36 -12.64
N ASP A 199 0.44 17.39 -11.39
CA ASP A 199 0.71 16.36 -10.40
C ASP A 199 -0.10 15.10 -10.74
N SER A 200 0.56 14.14 -11.38
CA SER A 200 0.16 12.74 -11.43
C SER A 200 0.92 12.00 -10.32
N GLY A 201 0.20 11.27 -9.47
CA GLY A 201 0.69 10.92 -8.15
C GLY A 201 1.90 9.97 -8.16
N SER A 202 2.88 10.33 -7.32
CA SER A 202 3.99 9.47 -6.90
C SER A 202 3.67 8.72 -5.59
N ASN A 203 2.54 9.05 -4.96
CA ASN A 203 2.24 8.61 -3.60
C ASN A 203 1.65 7.20 -3.52
N PHE A 204 0.80 6.76 -4.47
CA PHE A 204 0.15 5.45 -4.35
C PHE A 204 1.18 4.32 -4.27
N ASP A 205 2.13 4.29 -5.20
CA ASP A 205 3.18 3.27 -5.21
C ASP A 205 4.09 3.34 -4.00
N GLN A 206 4.36 4.55 -3.50
CA GLN A 206 5.17 4.75 -2.31
C GLN A 206 4.43 4.26 -1.05
N VAL A 207 3.13 4.53 -0.95
CA VAL A 207 2.26 4.12 0.14
C VAL A 207 2.08 2.60 0.16
N ALA A 208 1.89 1.97 -1.00
CA ALA A 208 1.84 0.51 -1.15
C ALA A 208 3.15 -0.15 -0.72
N ARG A 209 4.30 0.41 -1.13
CA ARG A 209 5.62 -0.05 -0.67
C ARG A 209 5.79 0.13 0.83
N LEU A 210 5.40 1.27 1.40
CA LEU A 210 5.52 1.51 2.84
C LEU A 210 4.66 0.55 3.66
N HIS A 211 3.41 0.34 3.26
CA HIS A 211 2.51 -0.67 3.84
C HIS A 211 3.16 -2.06 3.81
N GLY A 212 3.60 -2.50 2.62
CA GLY A 212 4.23 -3.80 2.43
C GLY A 212 5.49 -3.97 3.29
N ALA A 213 6.35 -2.95 3.36
CA ALA A 213 7.60 -3.01 4.12
C ALA A 213 7.36 -3.16 5.62
N LEU A 214 6.44 -2.36 6.18
CA LEU A 214 6.08 -2.42 7.59
C LEU A 214 5.45 -3.77 7.96
N MET A 215 4.57 -4.29 7.12
CA MET A 215 3.96 -5.61 7.30
C MET A 215 4.99 -6.73 7.22
N LEU A 216 5.90 -6.68 6.25
CA LEU A 216 6.95 -7.69 6.06
C LEU A 216 7.94 -7.70 7.23
N ILE A 217 8.42 -6.53 7.67
CA ILE A 217 9.34 -6.40 8.80
C ILE A 217 8.69 -6.95 10.08
N GLY A 218 7.44 -6.57 10.34
CA GLY A 218 6.73 -6.97 11.55
C GLY A 218 6.28 -8.43 11.52
N TRP A 219 5.35 -8.77 10.63
CA TRP A 219 4.75 -10.12 10.55
C TRP A 219 5.66 -11.15 9.90
N GLY A 220 6.50 -10.75 8.95
CA GLY A 220 7.43 -11.65 8.28
C GLY A 220 8.64 -12.02 9.14
N TRP A 221 9.19 -11.06 9.90
CA TRP A 221 10.48 -11.27 10.57
C TRP A 221 10.46 -11.07 12.09
N LEU A 222 10.07 -9.90 12.60
CA LEU A 222 10.19 -9.58 14.03
C LEU A 222 9.29 -10.45 14.92
N LEU A 223 8.00 -10.56 14.60
CA LEU A 223 7.04 -11.31 15.41
C LEU A 223 7.37 -12.82 15.41
N PRO A 224 7.67 -13.48 14.27
CA PRO A 224 8.13 -14.86 14.25
C PRO A 224 9.45 -15.06 15.01
N SER A 225 10.42 -14.15 14.89
CA SER A 225 11.69 -14.21 15.63
C SER A 225 11.46 -14.26 17.14
N GLY A 226 10.58 -13.39 17.65
CA GLY A 226 10.23 -13.40 19.08
C GLY A 226 9.57 -14.70 19.52
N VAL A 227 8.75 -15.33 18.68
CA VAL A 227 8.14 -16.64 18.97
C VAL A 227 9.17 -17.76 18.97
N ILE A 228 10.11 -17.77 18.02
CA ILE A 228 11.24 -18.70 17.99
C ILE A 228 12.05 -18.59 19.28
N VAL A 229 12.40 -17.37 19.70
CA VAL A 229 13.14 -17.13 20.95
C VAL A 229 12.37 -17.68 22.15
N ALA A 230 11.08 -17.38 22.29
CA ALA A 230 10.27 -17.87 23.41
C ALA A 230 10.12 -19.40 23.43
N LYS A 231 10.15 -20.05 22.26
CA LYS A 231 10.01 -21.50 22.13
C LYS A 231 11.32 -22.24 22.44
N PHE A 232 12.45 -21.77 21.90
CA PHE A 232 13.70 -22.53 21.92
C PHE A 232 14.68 -22.06 23.00
N PHE A 233 14.61 -20.80 23.46
CA PHE A 233 15.63 -20.22 24.36
C PHE A 233 15.19 -20.15 25.83
N LYS A 234 14.01 -20.70 26.17
CA LYS A 234 13.43 -20.64 27.53
C LYS A 234 14.25 -21.37 28.59
N HIS A 235 15.07 -22.34 28.20
CA HIS A 235 15.91 -23.15 29.08
C HIS A 235 17.20 -22.43 29.52
N ARG A 236 17.52 -21.27 28.93
CA ARG A 236 18.72 -20.51 29.27
C ARG A 236 18.53 -19.69 30.55
N PRO A 237 19.59 -19.50 31.35
CA PRO A 237 19.54 -18.73 32.59
C PRO A 237 19.18 -17.25 32.35
N ASP A 238 18.89 -16.53 33.44
CA ASP A 238 18.73 -15.06 33.49
C ASP A 238 17.49 -14.46 32.79
N GLY A 239 16.64 -15.28 32.19
CA GLY A 239 15.35 -14.83 31.63
C GLY A 239 15.48 -13.91 30.41
N LEU A 240 16.67 -13.82 29.81
CA LEU A 240 16.96 -12.99 28.63
C LEU A 240 15.99 -13.26 27.46
N TRP A 241 15.58 -14.53 27.27
CA TRP A 241 14.60 -14.93 26.26
C TRP A 241 13.30 -14.12 26.34
N PHE A 242 12.86 -13.78 27.56
CA PHE A 242 11.60 -13.06 27.78
C PHE A 242 11.75 -11.59 27.39
N GLN A 243 12.91 -11.00 27.67
CA GLN A 243 13.22 -9.62 27.27
C GLN A 243 13.29 -9.50 25.74
N ILE A 244 13.99 -10.42 25.08
CA ILE A 244 14.10 -10.46 23.62
C ILE A 244 12.73 -10.71 22.98
N HIS A 245 11.98 -11.71 23.46
CA HIS A 245 10.63 -11.98 23.00
C HIS A 245 9.78 -10.70 23.08
N ARG A 246 9.73 -10.06 24.26
CA ARG A 246 8.94 -8.84 24.47
C ARG A 246 9.38 -7.70 23.55
N ALA A 247 10.68 -7.49 23.37
CA ALA A 247 11.19 -6.45 22.48
C ALA A 247 10.76 -6.70 21.02
N CYS A 248 10.94 -7.92 20.51
CA CYS A 248 10.48 -8.31 19.18
C CYS A 248 8.97 -8.15 19.01
N GLN A 249 8.17 -8.56 20.01
CA GLN A 249 6.71 -8.42 19.96
C GLN A 249 6.28 -6.95 19.94
N ILE A 250 6.87 -6.09 20.76
CA ILE A 250 6.52 -4.66 20.81
C ILE A 250 6.88 -3.97 19.50
N ILE A 251 8.13 -4.11 19.03
CA ILE A 251 8.59 -3.43 17.81
C ILE A 251 7.81 -3.96 16.60
N GLY A 252 7.64 -5.28 16.50
CA GLY A 252 6.89 -5.89 15.40
C GLY A 252 5.42 -5.46 15.40
N LEU A 253 4.78 -5.37 16.57
CA LEU A 253 3.39 -4.93 16.66
C LEU A 253 3.24 -3.44 16.30
N LEU A 254 4.19 -2.58 16.69
CA LEU A 254 4.18 -1.18 16.27
C LEU A 254 4.28 -1.05 14.74
N CYS A 255 5.23 -1.75 14.11
CA CYS A 255 5.36 -1.77 12.65
C CYS A 255 4.05 -2.21 11.97
N THR A 256 3.44 -3.29 12.45
CA THR A 256 2.23 -3.85 11.82
C THR A 256 0.98 -3.01 12.06
N ILE A 257 0.87 -2.32 13.20
CA ILE A 257 -0.21 -1.34 13.44
C ILE A 257 -0.09 -0.17 12.47
N LEU A 258 1.12 0.39 12.29
CA LEU A 258 1.38 1.45 11.32
C LEU A 258 1.08 0.98 9.89
N GLY A 259 1.58 -0.19 9.51
CA GLY A 259 1.29 -0.81 8.21
C GLY A 259 -0.21 -1.02 8.01
N PHE A 260 -0.93 -1.52 9.02
CA PHE A 260 -2.37 -1.76 8.94
C PHE A 260 -3.15 -0.47 8.78
N ALA A 261 -2.80 0.58 9.54
CA ALA A 261 -3.39 1.89 9.42
C ALA A 261 -3.21 2.47 8.00
N ILE A 262 -2.03 2.31 7.40
CA ILE A 262 -1.82 2.70 6.00
C ILE A 262 -2.76 1.91 5.08
N GLY A 263 -2.85 0.59 5.29
CA GLY A 263 -3.65 -0.29 4.45
C GLY A 263 -5.15 0.08 4.43
N VAL A 264 -5.73 0.34 5.60
CA VAL A 264 -7.16 0.65 5.73
C VAL A 264 -7.52 2.07 5.29
N ASN A 265 -6.58 3.02 5.35
CA ASN A 265 -6.86 4.42 5.03
C ASN A 265 -6.59 4.78 3.56
N ASN A 266 -5.78 3.99 2.84
CA ASN A 266 -5.32 4.35 1.49
C ASN A 266 -5.77 3.36 0.41
N PHE A 267 -6.33 2.21 0.76
CA PHE A 267 -6.77 1.21 -0.20
C PHE A 267 -8.23 0.83 0.02
N ASP A 268 -9.02 0.77 -1.07
CA ASP A 268 -10.35 0.18 -1.06
C ASP A 268 -10.28 -1.36 -1.06
N ALA A 269 -9.61 -1.91 -0.05
CA ALA A 269 -9.27 -3.33 0.02
C ALA A 269 -10.51 -4.22 0.25
N PHE A 270 -11.66 -3.64 0.63
CA PHE A 270 -12.92 -4.36 0.89
C PHE A 270 -14.01 -4.11 -0.16
N GLY A 271 -13.75 -3.27 -1.18
CA GLY A 271 -14.74 -2.88 -2.18
C GLY A 271 -15.26 -4.02 -3.05
N ALA A 272 -14.52 -5.14 -3.17
CA ALA A 272 -14.81 -6.21 -4.11
C ALA A 272 -14.73 -7.63 -3.54
N LYS A 273 -15.86 -8.11 -2.99
CA LYS A 273 -15.98 -9.51 -2.55
C LYS A 273 -15.63 -10.47 -3.70
N GLY A 274 -14.68 -11.36 -3.46
CA GLY A 274 -14.22 -12.36 -4.43
C GLY A 274 -12.89 -12.02 -5.11
N GLU A 275 -12.42 -10.77 -5.01
CA GLU A 275 -11.10 -10.41 -5.50
C GLU A 275 -9.97 -10.86 -4.54
N ILE A 276 -8.76 -10.97 -5.10
CA ILE A 276 -7.58 -11.36 -4.34
C ILE A 276 -7.19 -10.28 -3.32
N SER A 277 -7.46 -9.00 -3.61
CA SER A 277 -7.34 -7.85 -2.70
C SER A 277 -8.23 -7.99 -1.48
N TYR A 278 -9.50 -8.37 -1.68
CA TYR A 278 -10.45 -8.66 -0.60
C TYR A 278 -9.99 -9.83 0.27
N THR A 279 -9.49 -10.89 -0.36
CA THR A 279 -8.96 -12.05 0.36
C THR A 279 -7.77 -11.65 1.24
N HIS A 280 -6.84 -10.86 0.70
CA HIS A 280 -5.72 -10.30 1.46
C HIS A 280 -6.20 -9.44 2.65
N ALA A 281 -7.17 -8.55 2.41
CA ALA A 281 -7.71 -7.66 3.43
C ALA A 281 -8.37 -8.42 4.60
N VAL A 282 -9.16 -9.46 4.29
CA VAL A 282 -9.82 -10.30 5.30
C VAL A 282 -8.80 -11.09 6.11
N LEU A 283 -7.82 -11.74 5.46
CA LEU A 283 -6.78 -12.50 6.14
C LEU A 283 -5.89 -11.59 7.00
N GLY A 284 -5.50 -10.43 6.45
CA GLY A 284 -4.69 -9.44 7.17
C GLY A 284 -5.41 -8.85 8.36
N THR A 285 -6.70 -8.51 8.24
CA THR A 285 -7.50 -8.01 9.35
C THR A 285 -7.66 -9.06 10.45
N THR A 286 -7.93 -10.32 10.07
CA THR A 286 -8.00 -11.43 11.04
C THR A 286 -6.67 -11.61 11.77
N THR A 287 -5.56 -11.58 11.04
CA THR A 287 -4.20 -11.66 11.58
C THR A 287 -3.92 -10.53 12.57
N MET A 288 -4.27 -9.29 12.21
CA MET A 288 -4.10 -8.11 13.05
C MET A 288 -4.93 -8.18 14.33
N VAL A 289 -6.20 -8.61 14.24
CA VAL A 289 -7.06 -8.81 15.40
C VAL A 289 -6.43 -9.81 16.38
N LEU A 290 -5.98 -10.99 15.88
CA LEU A 290 -5.31 -11.99 16.71
C LEU A 290 -4.01 -11.46 17.33
N GLY A 291 -3.24 -10.66 16.57
CA GLY A 291 -2.00 -10.04 17.03
C GLY A 291 -2.21 -8.98 18.12
N MET A 292 -3.20 -8.10 17.95
CA MET A 292 -3.55 -7.05 18.92
C MET A 292 -4.11 -7.61 20.22
N PHE A 293 -4.78 -8.77 20.17
CA PHE A 293 -5.25 -9.46 21.38
C PHE A 293 -4.13 -10.15 22.16
N GLN A 294 -2.96 -10.41 21.56
CA GLN A 294 -1.83 -11.02 22.28
C GLN A 294 -1.37 -10.23 23.51
N PRO A 295 -1.03 -8.93 23.42
CA PRO A 295 -0.61 -8.15 24.58
C PRO A 295 -1.73 -8.03 25.63
N LEU A 296 -2.98 -7.84 25.20
CA LEU A 296 -4.14 -7.80 26.11
C LEU A 296 -4.28 -9.09 26.92
N ASN A 297 -4.18 -10.24 26.24
CA ASN A 297 -4.17 -11.54 26.89
C ASN A 297 -2.92 -11.72 27.79
N ALA A 298 -1.78 -11.16 27.42
CA ALA A 298 -0.57 -11.22 28.23
C ALA A 298 -0.66 -10.41 29.53
N PHE A 299 -1.46 -9.33 29.58
CA PHE A 299 -1.69 -8.56 30.80
C PHE A 299 -2.43 -9.34 31.89
N ILE A 300 -3.35 -10.24 31.51
CA ILE A 300 -4.10 -11.09 32.45
C ILE A 300 -3.37 -12.41 32.77
N ARG A 301 -2.07 -12.50 32.45
CA ARG A 301 -1.25 -13.69 32.66
C ARG A 301 -1.23 -14.10 34.14
N PRO A 302 -1.70 -15.31 34.50
CA PRO A 302 -1.64 -15.81 35.87
C PRO A 302 -0.18 -15.97 36.36
N HIS A 303 0.04 -15.71 37.66
CA HIS A 303 1.33 -15.87 38.32
C HIS A 303 1.92 -17.28 38.12
N LYS A 304 3.25 -17.36 38.11
CA LYS A 304 3.96 -18.64 38.10
C LYS A 304 3.75 -19.30 39.47
N ASN A 305 3.39 -20.58 39.49
CA ASN A 305 3.35 -21.36 40.73
C ASN A 305 4.77 -21.52 41.29
N GLU A 306 4.88 -21.86 42.58
CA GLU A 306 6.17 -22.08 43.24
C GLU A 306 6.96 -23.21 42.56
N GLU A 307 8.28 -23.19 42.69
CA GLU A 307 9.13 -24.22 42.09
C GLU A 307 8.81 -25.60 42.67
N GLY A 308 8.45 -26.53 41.79
CA GLY A 308 8.04 -27.90 42.16
C GLY A 308 6.53 -28.14 42.15
N GLU A 309 5.70 -27.09 42.05
CA GLU A 309 4.24 -27.23 41.99
C GLU A 309 3.72 -27.35 40.56
N ALA A 310 2.72 -28.21 40.36
CA ALA A 310 2.02 -28.33 39.08
C ALA A 310 1.32 -26.99 38.74
N PRO A 311 1.36 -26.53 37.47
CA PRO A 311 0.73 -25.27 37.08
C PRO A 311 -0.78 -25.29 37.32
N SER A 312 -1.34 -24.16 37.77
CA SER A 312 -2.78 -24.03 37.99
C SER A 312 -3.57 -24.23 36.70
N ALA A 313 -4.79 -24.74 36.79
CA ALA A 313 -5.65 -24.95 35.63
C ALA A 313 -5.82 -23.66 34.80
N LEU A 314 -5.98 -22.51 35.48
CA LEU A 314 -6.06 -21.20 34.85
C LEU A 314 -4.79 -20.86 34.05
N ARG A 315 -3.60 -21.12 34.63
CA ARG A 315 -2.32 -20.88 33.96
C ARG A 315 -2.14 -21.78 32.74
N THR A 316 -2.56 -23.04 32.84
CA THR A 316 -2.50 -24.00 31.73
C THR A 316 -3.42 -23.60 30.58
N VAL A 317 -4.68 -23.22 30.87
CA VAL A 317 -5.63 -22.72 29.86
C VAL A 317 -5.12 -21.45 29.21
N TRP A 318 -4.64 -20.48 30.01
CA TRP A 318 -4.05 -19.25 29.49
C TRP A 318 -2.87 -19.54 28.55
N GLU A 319 -1.97 -20.46 28.91
CA GLU A 319 -0.84 -20.84 28.06
C GLU A 319 -1.29 -21.49 26.75
N LEU A 320 -2.32 -22.34 26.79
CA LEU A 320 -2.89 -22.96 25.60
C LEU A 320 -3.49 -21.89 24.67
N VAL A 321 -4.31 -20.99 25.22
CA VAL A 321 -4.95 -19.92 24.46
C VAL A 321 -3.88 -19.01 23.86
N HIS A 322 -2.97 -18.46 24.68
CA HIS A 322 -1.93 -17.53 24.22
C HIS A 322 -1.03 -18.13 23.12
N LYS A 323 -0.54 -19.37 23.31
CA LYS A 323 0.28 -20.03 22.30
C LYS A 323 -0.54 -20.38 21.05
N GLY A 324 -1.76 -20.91 21.24
CA GLY A 324 -2.64 -21.32 20.15
C GLY A 324 -3.02 -20.15 19.23
N CYS A 325 -3.46 -19.03 19.80
CA CYS A 325 -3.78 -17.85 19.01
C CYS A 325 -2.54 -17.20 18.40
N GLY A 326 -1.40 -17.20 19.10
CA GLY A 326 -0.13 -16.71 18.55
C GLY A 326 0.36 -17.51 17.34
N TYR A 327 0.33 -18.84 17.40
CA TYR A 327 0.70 -19.69 16.26
C TYR A 327 -0.28 -19.57 15.10
N SER A 328 -1.58 -19.48 15.39
CA SER A 328 -2.60 -19.27 14.36
C SER A 328 -2.39 -17.95 13.62
N ALA A 329 -2.05 -16.87 14.35
CA ALA A 329 -1.74 -15.58 13.75
C ALA A 329 -0.53 -15.65 12.80
N ILE A 330 0.55 -16.36 13.19
CA ILE A 330 1.73 -16.53 12.32
C ILE A 330 1.36 -17.32 11.05
N VAL A 331 0.58 -18.39 11.16
CA VAL A 331 0.16 -19.18 9.99
C VAL A 331 -0.67 -18.34 9.02
N LEU A 332 -1.61 -17.55 9.53
CA LEU A 332 -2.40 -16.63 8.70
C LEU A 332 -1.53 -15.53 8.07
N ALA A 333 -0.55 -15.01 8.82
CA ALA A 333 0.38 -14.02 8.32
C ALA A 333 1.18 -14.51 7.10
N VAL A 334 1.58 -15.79 7.08
CA VAL A 334 2.30 -16.38 5.92
C VAL A 334 1.49 -16.27 4.63
N ALA A 335 0.23 -16.71 4.66
CA ALA A 335 -0.66 -16.60 3.51
C ALA A 335 -0.96 -15.14 3.15
N THR A 336 -1.19 -14.31 4.17
CA THR A 336 -1.49 -12.87 4.00
C THR A 336 -0.35 -12.14 3.29
N ILE A 337 0.91 -12.34 3.72
CA ILE A 337 2.09 -11.74 3.11
C ILE A 337 2.28 -12.28 1.70
N GLY A 338 2.18 -13.60 1.50
CA GLY A 338 2.30 -14.22 0.19
C GLY A 338 1.38 -13.57 -0.84
N ILE A 339 0.09 -13.43 -0.51
CA ILE A 339 -0.88 -12.72 -1.35
C ILE A 339 -0.53 -11.23 -1.47
N GLY A 340 -0.21 -10.56 -0.36
CA GLY A 340 0.12 -9.13 -0.36
C GLY A 340 1.26 -8.77 -1.30
N THR A 341 2.27 -9.64 -1.42
CA THR A 341 3.38 -9.41 -2.36
C THR A 341 2.97 -9.45 -3.82
N THR A 342 1.87 -10.10 -4.20
CA THR A 342 1.38 -10.10 -5.60
C THR A 342 0.48 -8.91 -5.90
N LEU A 343 0.10 -8.13 -4.88
CA LEU A 343 -0.74 -6.94 -5.01
C LEU A 343 0.07 -5.64 -5.15
N LEU A 344 1.40 -5.73 -5.18
CA LEU A 344 2.23 -4.54 -5.37
C LEU A 344 2.10 -3.99 -6.79
N PRO A 345 2.23 -2.65 -6.98
CA PRO A 345 1.85 -1.99 -8.23
C PRO A 345 2.69 -2.35 -9.45
N THR A 346 3.92 -2.82 -9.24
CA THR A 346 4.86 -3.17 -10.32
C THR A 346 5.40 -4.58 -10.14
N GLU A 347 5.65 -5.30 -11.24
CA GLU A 347 6.25 -6.65 -11.19
C GLU A 347 7.61 -6.66 -10.48
N ASN A 348 8.38 -5.57 -10.61
CA ASN A 348 9.68 -5.44 -9.95
C ASN A 348 9.52 -5.37 -8.43
N ASP A 349 8.55 -4.58 -7.94
CA ASP A 349 8.24 -4.52 -6.51
C ASP A 349 7.71 -5.87 -6.02
N GLN A 350 6.80 -6.53 -6.77
CA GLN A 350 6.31 -7.86 -6.41
C GLN A 350 7.45 -8.86 -6.23
N ARG A 351 8.37 -8.95 -7.21
CA ARG A 351 9.53 -9.84 -7.14
C ARG A 351 10.47 -9.47 -6.00
N ALA A 352 10.75 -8.18 -5.79
CA ALA A 352 11.63 -7.72 -4.73
C ALA A 352 11.08 -8.10 -3.34
N TYR A 353 9.78 -7.92 -3.11
CA TYR A 353 9.15 -8.29 -1.85
C TYR A 353 9.06 -9.80 -1.65
N GLN A 354 8.79 -10.57 -2.70
CA GLN A 354 8.83 -12.04 -2.65
C GLN A 354 10.24 -12.57 -2.33
N MET A 355 11.27 -11.99 -2.95
CA MET A 355 12.67 -12.31 -2.65
C MET A 355 13.01 -11.95 -1.21
N ALA A 356 12.68 -10.75 -0.75
CA ALA A 356 12.91 -10.32 0.63
C ALA A 356 12.19 -11.25 1.62
N TYR A 357 10.95 -11.61 1.35
CA TYR A 357 10.17 -12.52 2.19
C TYR A 357 10.80 -13.91 2.26
N GLY A 358 11.16 -14.49 1.10
CA GLY A 358 11.82 -15.78 1.02
C GLY A 358 13.20 -15.81 1.68
N ILE A 359 14.04 -14.80 1.41
CA ILE A 359 15.38 -14.67 2.02
C ILE A 359 15.27 -14.53 3.52
N GLY A 360 14.42 -13.63 4.02
CA GLY A 360 14.26 -13.40 5.46
C GLY A 360 13.71 -14.64 6.17
N GLY A 361 12.71 -15.31 5.59
CA GLY A 361 12.22 -16.60 6.11
C GLY A 361 13.29 -17.68 6.12
N GLY A 362 14.08 -17.78 5.05
CA GLY A 362 15.21 -18.69 4.93
C GLY A 362 16.29 -18.44 5.99
N ILE A 363 16.67 -17.17 6.22
CA ILE A 363 17.63 -16.79 7.27
C ILE A 363 17.13 -17.20 8.65
N LEU A 364 15.85 -16.99 8.95
CA LEU A 364 15.27 -17.40 10.23
C LEU A 364 15.30 -18.91 10.43
N LEU A 365 14.93 -19.69 9.41
CA LEU A 365 14.93 -21.15 9.46
C LEU A 365 16.34 -21.73 9.54
N LEU A 366 17.28 -21.23 8.73
CA LEU A 366 18.68 -21.64 8.76
C LEU A 366 19.36 -21.24 10.07
N GLY A 367 19.07 -20.04 10.58
CA GLY A 367 19.56 -19.58 11.88
C GLY A 367 19.05 -20.47 13.01
N LEU A 368 17.77 -20.84 13.00
CA LEU A 368 17.19 -21.78 13.95
C LEU A 368 17.83 -23.17 13.84
N LEU A 369 17.97 -23.70 12.61
CA LEU A 369 18.61 -25.00 12.38
C LEU A 369 20.05 -25.01 12.90
N GLY A 370 20.86 -24.04 12.47
CA GLY A 370 22.25 -23.89 12.92
C GLY A 370 22.35 -23.78 14.44
N TYR A 371 21.45 -23.01 15.06
CA TYR A 371 21.38 -22.91 16.52
C TYR A 371 21.07 -24.27 17.18
N THR A 372 20.05 -24.99 16.72
CA THR A 372 19.69 -26.29 17.31
C THR A 372 20.78 -27.36 17.15
N LEU A 373 21.53 -27.32 16.05
CA LEU A 373 22.68 -28.20 15.85
C LEU A 373 23.84 -27.84 16.79
N PHE A 374 24.13 -26.54 16.94
CA PHE A 374 25.14 -26.05 17.88
C PHE A 374 24.80 -26.42 19.33
N ASP A 375 23.56 -26.17 19.75
CA ASP A 375 23.08 -26.47 21.11
C ASP A 375 23.16 -27.97 21.41
N LYS A 376 22.77 -28.82 20.45
CA LYS A 376 22.93 -30.27 20.54
C LYS A 376 24.40 -30.70 20.68
N SER A 377 25.30 -30.10 19.90
CA SER A 377 26.74 -30.41 19.97
C SER A 377 27.32 -30.07 21.35
N ASN A 378 27.04 -28.88 21.87
CA ASN A 378 27.51 -28.46 23.19
C ASN A 378 26.94 -29.34 24.31
N TYR A 379 25.66 -29.73 24.20
CA TYR A 379 25.06 -30.66 25.16
C TYR A 379 25.79 -32.01 25.20
N GLN A 380 26.16 -32.54 24.03
CA GLN A 380 26.92 -33.80 23.93
C GLN A 380 28.31 -33.67 24.54
N GLU A 381 29.00 -32.55 24.30
CA GLU A 381 30.32 -32.26 24.87
C GLU A 381 30.27 -32.20 26.40
N VAL A 382 29.38 -31.37 26.97
CA VAL A 382 29.21 -31.25 28.43
C VAL A 382 28.79 -32.58 29.06
N SER A 383 27.90 -33.32 28.40
CA SER A 383 27.49 -34.64 28.89
C SER A 383 28.65 -35.64 28.90
N GLN A 384 29.55 -35.59 27.93
CA GLN A 384 30.72 -36.46 27.88
C GLN A 384 31.73 -36.06 28.97
N THR A 385 32.06 -34.77 29.09
CA THR A 385 32.95 -34.26 30.14
C THR A 385 32.47 -34.63 31.54
N ASN A 386 31.16 -34.52 31.79
CA ASN A 386 30.59 -34.91 33.08
C ASN A 386 30.73 -36.42 33.34
N LYS A 387 30.53 -37.26 32.32
CA LYS A 387 30.72 -38.72 32.44
C LYS A 387 32.17 -39.07 32.75
N ASP A 388 33.11 -38.51 31.98
CA ASP A 388 34.55 -38.74 32.16
C ASP A 388 35.01 -38.27 33.55
N ALA A 389 34.44 -37.20 34.09
CA ALA A 389 34.72 -36.72 35.44
C ALA A 389 34.21 -37.67 36.54
N THR A 390 32.99 -38.22 36.39
CA THR A 390 32.47 -39.25 37.31
C THR A 390 33.25 -40.55 37.25
N GLU A 391 33.59 -41.05 36.05
CA GLU A 391 34.38 -42.30 35.92
C GLU A 391 35.78 -42.15 36.53
N ASN A 392 36.43 -40.99 36.37
CA ASN A 392 37.71 -40.72 37.02
C ASN A 392 37.60 -40.60 38.54
N ALA A 393 36.50 -40.06 39.07
CA ALA A 393 36.26 -39.98 40.51
C ALA A 393 36.06 -41.37 41.13
N ASP A 394 35.29 -42.25 40.46
CA ASP A 394 35.03 -43.62 40.92
C ASP A 394 36.28 -44.51 40.84
N ASN A 395 37.19 -44.26 39.89
CA ASN A 395 38.46 -45.00 39.77
C ASN A 395 39.54 -44.57 40.78
N HIS A 396 39.33 -43.47 41.51
CA HIS A 396 40.26 -42.92 42.51
C HIS A 396 39.72 -42.98 43.95
N ALA A 397 38.52 -43.51 44.15
CA ALA A 397 37.94 -43.86 45.45
C ALA A 397 38.20 -45.33 45.79
#